data_AF-A0A957VKQ2-F1
#
_entry.id   AF-A0A957VKQ2-F1
#
_cell.length_a   1.000
_cell.length_b   1.000
_cell.length_c   1.000
_cell.angle_alpha   90.00
_cell.angle_beta   90.00
_cell.angle_gamma   90.00
#
_symmetry.space_group_name_H-M   'P 1'
#
loop_
_entity.id
_entity.type
_entity.pdbx_description
1 polymer ?
#
loop_
_entity_poly.entity_id
_entity_poly.type
_entity_poly.pdbx_seq_one_letter_code
_entity_poly.pdbx_strand_id
1 'polypeptide(L)'
;MTQDITAEAPSFIPGRDLCGAFYREAVAPLLAAYAPDLSYAAALIGSGSEVLGFDDAMSTDHHWGPRVMLFLTPADHAQHAAAIHELLRQRLPTSFRGYPTNFSTPDPTDNGVQLLVYVASGPVNHRVT
;
A
#
# COMPACT_ATOMS: atom_id res chain seq x y z
N MET A 1 -13.24 -33.28 3.86
CA MET A 1 -11.97 -33.03 4.56
C MET A 1 -11.51 -31.65 4.13
N THR A 2 -12.05 -30.62 4.78
CA THR A 2 -11.77 -29.22 4.47
C THR A 2 -10.40 -28.92 5.08
N GLN A 3 -9.41 -28.63 4.25
CA GLN A 3 -8.13 -28.15 4.76
C GLN A 3 -8.34 -26.70 5.17
N ASP A 4 -8.35 -26.45 6.48
CA ASP A 4 -8.11 -25.13 7.03
C ASP A 4 -6.71 -24.70 6.63
N ILE A 5 -6.61 -23.83 5.63
CA ILE A 5 -5.36 -23.15 5.30
C ILE A 5 -5.25 -21.99 6.28
N THR A 6 -4.88 -22.26 7.52
CA THR A 6 -4.35 -21.21 8.40
C THR A 6 -2.99 -20.82 7.80
N ALA A 7 -2.98 -19.83 6.90
CA ALA A 7 -1.74 -19.21 6.46
C ALA A 7 -1.03 -18.72 7.73
N GLU A 8 0.14 -19.31 8.02
CA GLU A 8 1.00 -18.88 9.12
C GLU A 8 1.25 -17.38 8.95
N ALA A 9 1.02 -16.61 10.02
CA ALA A 9 1.18 -15.16 9.95
C ALA A 9 2.62 -14.84 9.50
N PRO A 10 2.80 -13.93 8.51
CA PRO A 10 4.14 -13.60 8.04
C PRO A 10 5.00 -13.10 9.20
N SER A 11 6.29 -13.45 9.18
CA SER A 11 7.27 -12.84 10.08
C SER A 11 7.17 -11.33 9.98
N PHE A 12 7.09 -10.64 11.12
CA PHE A 12 7.01 -9.20 11.19
C PHE A 12 8.13 -8.53 10.38
N ILE A 13 7.76 -7.50 9.61
CA ILE A 13 8.67 -6.65 8.83
C ILE A 13 8.43 -5.22 9.30
N PRO A 14 9.45 -4.45 9.72
CA PRO A 14 9.26 -3.04 10.05
C PRO A 14 8.60 -2.28 8.89
N GLY A 15 7.62 -1.44 9.18
CA GLY A 15 6.75 -0.82 8.17
C GLY A 15 7.53 0.09 7.21
N ARG A 16 8.64 0.70 7.66
CA ARG A 16 9.57 1.44 6.78
C ARG A 16 10.19 0.55 5.72
N ASP A 17 10.60 -0.65 6.12
CA ASP A 17 11.23 -1.62 5.22
C ASP A 17 10.17 -2.20 4.28
N LEU A 18 8.99 -2.54 4.81
CA LEU A 18 7.86 -3.03 4.01
C LEU A 18 7.43 -2.00 2.95
N CYS A 19 7.20 -0.74 3.34
CA CYS A 19 6.77 0.31 2.43
C CYS A 19 7.88 0.68 1.42
N GLY A 20 9.14 0.73 1.86
CA GLY A 20 10.28 0.98 0.98
C GLY A 20 10.43 -0.12 -0.08
N ALA A 21 10.30 -1.39 0.32
CA ALA A 21 10.31 -2.51 -0.61
C ALA A 21 9.09 -2.47 -1.55
N PHE A 22 7.91 -2.21 -1.01
CA PHE A 22 6.67 -2.12 -1.79
C PHE A 22 6.76 -1.03 -2.87
N TYR A 23 7.31 0.14 -2.54
CA TYR A 23 7.58 1.18 -3.52
C TYR A 23 8.50 0.69 -4.63
N ARG A 24 9.69 0.17 -4.28
CA ARG A 24 10.72 -0.21 -5.25
C ARG A 24 10.30 -1.38 -6.15
N GLU A 25 9.59 -2.35 -5.60
CA GLU A 25 9.33 -3.64 -6.25
C GLU A 25 7.95 -3.71 -6.91
N ALA A 26 6.95 -2.98 -6.40
CA ALA A 26 5.58 -3.05 -6.91
C ALA A 26 5.09 -1.74 -7.55
N VAL A 27 5.35 -0.58 -6.93
CA VAL A 27 4.82 0.70 -7.40
C VAL A 27 5.67 1.33 -8.50
N ALA A 28 6.97 1.53 -8.25
CA ALA A 28 7.88 2.22 -9.16
C ALA A 28 7.97 1.57 -10.55
N PRO A 29 8.00 0.22 -10.70
CA PRO A 29 8.01 -0.40 -12.03
C PRO A 29 6.73 -0.11 -12.83
N LEU A 30 5.57 -0.03 -12.17
CA LEU A 30 4.30 0.30 -12.84
C LEU A 30 4.28 1.76 -13.30
N LEU A 31 4.79 2.68 -12.48
CA LEU A 31 4.91 4.09 -12.84
C LEU A 31 5.89 4.28 -14.01
N ALA A 32 7.06 3.65 -13.96
CA ALA A 32 8.06 3.73 -15.02
C ALA A 32 7.56 3.16 -16.37
N ALA A 33 6.72 2.12 -16.33
CA ALA A 33 6.11 1.55 -17.54
C ALA A 33 5.00 2.44 -18.12
N TYR A 34 4.25 3.14 -17.25
CA TYR A 34 3.13 4.00 -17.66
C TYR A 34 3.58 5.38 -18.13
N ALA A 35 4.49 6.02 -17.39
CA ALA A 35 4.98 7.37 -17.65
C ALA A 35 6.47 7.47 -17.28
N PRO A 36 7.39 7.04 -18.16
CA PRO A 36 8.82 6.95 -17.86
C PRO A 36 9.48 8.31 -17.56
N ASP A 37 8.93 9.39 -18.10
CA ASP A 37 9.44 10.76 -17.91
C ASP A 37 8.74 11.51 -16.77
N LEU A 38 7.84 10.85 -16.02
CA LEU A 38 7.12 11.48 -14.92
C LEU A 38 8.10 11.77 -13.77
N SER A 39 8.25 13.05 -13.43
CA SER A 39 9.00 13.49 -12.26
C SER A 39 8.09 13.50 -11.03
N TYR A 40 8.44 12.73 -10.01
CA TYR A 40 7.70 12.67 -8.75
C TYR A 40 8.63 12.35 -7.57
N ALA A 41 8.19 12.67 -6.35
CA ALA A 41 8.80 12.14 -5.13
C ALA A 41 7.89 11.07 -4.51
N ALA A 42 8.47 10.15 -3.75
CA ALA A 42 7.73 9.13 -3.02
C ALA A 42 8.18 9.08 -1.56
N ALA A 43 7.24 8.99 -0.62
CA ALA A 43 7.56 8.92 0.80
C ALA A 43 6.53 8.11 1.60
N LEU A 44 6.95 7.65 2.78
CA LEU A 44 6.05 7.19 3.82
C LEU A 44 5.87 8.33 4.82
N ILE A 45 4.69 8.94 4.86
CA ILE A 45 4.35 10.04 5.78
C ILE A 45 3.03 9.70 6.48
N GLY A 46 2.91 10.07 7.75
CA GLY A 46 1.72 9.86 8.56
C GLY A 46 2.04 9.84 10.04
N SER A 47 1.02 9.61 10.86
CA SER A 47 1.11 9.55 12.33
C SER A 47 1.43 8.16 12.89
N GLY A 48 1.54 7.13 12.03
CA GLY A 48 1.74 5.76 12.47
C GLY A 48 3.15 5.52 13.05
N SER A 49 3.26 4.54 13.95
CA SER A 49 4.49 4.20 14.66
C SER A 49 5.62 3.73 13.72
N GLU A 50 5.27 3.16 12.57
CA GLU A 50 6.23 2.73 11.56
C GLU A 50 6.95 3.91 10.94
N VAL A 51 6.31 5.08 10.83
CA VAL A 51 6.95 6.29 10.28
C VAL A 51 8.17 6.67 11.12
N LEU A 52 8.08 6.54 12.45
CA LEU A 52 9.15 6.81 13.40
C LEU A 52 10.05 5.59 13.66
N GLY A 53 9.69 4.41 13.19
CA GLY A 53 10.42 3.15 13.41
C GLY A 53 10.21 2.55 14.81
N PHE A 54 9.06 2.83 15.44
CA PHE A 54 8.65 2.25 16.72
C PHE A 54 7.62 1.13 16.56
N ASP A 55 7.33 0.71 15.33
CA ASP A 55 6.37 -0.36 15.09
C ASP A 55 6.94 -1.74 15.43
N ASP A 56 6.04 -2.60 15.87
CA ASP A 56 6.27 -4.00 16.17
C ASP A 56 5.12 -4.85 15.59
N ALA A 57 5.16 -6.17 15.83
CA ALA A 57 4.13 -7.07 15.33
C ALA A 57 2.72 -6.71 15.82
N MET A 58 2.59 -6.17 17.03
CA MET A 58 1.30 -5.74 17.58
C MET A 58 0.73 -4.51 16.88
N SER A 59 1.60 -3.61 16.41
CA SER A 59 1.22 -2.37 15.71
C SER A 59 0.58 -2.59 14.33
N THR A 60 0.42 -3.84 13.87
CA THR A 60 -0.03 -4.18 12.51
C THR A 60 -1.56 -4.29 12.37
N ASP A 61 -2.31 -4.12 13.44
CA ASP A 61 -3.75 -4.33 13.50
C ASP A 61 -4.60 -3.17 12.93
N HIS A 62 -4.02 -1.98 12.72
CA HIS A 62 -4.67 -0.84 12.06
C HIS A 62 -3.66 0.14 11.45
N HIS A 63 -4.05 0.87 10.41
CA HIS A 63 -3.25 1.93 9.75
C HIS A 63 -1.84 1.56 9.25
N TRP A 64 -1.45 0.30 9.37
CA TRP A 64 -0.16 -0.25 9.02
C TRP A 64 -0.27 -1.14 7.76
N GLY A 65 0.81 -1.25 6.99
CA GLY A 65 0.89 -2.13 5.82
C GLY A 65 1.49 -1.45 4.57
N PRO A 66 1.47 -2.13 3.40
CA PRO A 66 2.13 -1.65 2.19
C PRO A 66 1.47 -0.35 1.65
N ARG A 67 2.12 0.80 1.87
CA ARG A 67 1.61 2.11 1.43
C ARG A 67 2.71 3.11 1.09
N VAL A 68 2.38 4.08 0.24
CA VAL A 68 3.32 5.10 -0.25
C VAL A 68 2.53 6.38 -0.61
N MET A 69 3.07 7.55 -0.33
CA MET A 69 2.57 8.81 -0.89
C MET A 69 3.41 9.22 -2.11
N LEU A 70 2.76 9.58 -3.21
CA LEU A 70 3.38 10.12 -4.41
C LEU A 70 3.14 11.62 -4.49
N PHE A 71 4.19 12.39 -4.70
CA PHE A 71 4.15 13.84 -4.83
C PHE A 71 4.45 14.22 -6.26
N LEU A 72 3.42 14.66 -6.97
CA LEU A 72 3.47 15.13 -8.34
C LEU A 72 3.39 16.66 -8.37
N THR A 73 3.82 17.29 -9.46
CA THR A 73 3.48 18.70 -9.69
C THR A 73 1.97 18.85 -9.87
N PRO A 74 1.37 20.03 -9.63
CA PRO A 74 -0.06 20.22 -9.84
C PRO A 74 -0.52 19.89 -11.26
N ALA A 75 0.30 20.19 -12.26
CA ALA A 75 0.02 19.88 -13.66
C ALA A 75 0.02 18.37 -13.90
N ASP A 76 1.05 17.66 -13.44
CA ASP A 76 1.15 16.21 -13.58
C ASP A 76 0.06 15.48 -12.79
N HIS A 77 -0.28 15.97 -11.60
CA HIS A 77 -1.39 15.43 -10.82
C HIS A 77 -2.71 15.56 -11.58
N ALA A 78 -3.02 16.75 -12.11
CA ALA A 78 -4.24 16.97 -12.89
C ALA A 78 -4.29 16.07 -14.14
N GLN A 79 -3.14 15.76 -14.74
CA GLN A 79 -3.04 14.94 -15.95
C GLN A 79 -3.07 13.43 -15.66
N HIS A 80 -2.39 12.97 -14.60
CA HIS A 80 -2.05 11.56 -14.43
C HIS A 80 -2.69 10.88 -13.22
N ALA A 81 -3.11 11.61 -12.18
CA ALA A 81 -3.47 11.00 -10.89
C ALA A 81 -4.57 9.93 -11.00
N ALA A 82 -5.64 10.19 -11.76
CA ALA A 82 -6.73 9.22 -11.96
C ALA A 82 -6.27 7.96 -12.69
N ALA A 83 -5.43 8.11 -13.73
CA ALA A 83 -4.93 6.99 -14.51
C ALA A 83 -3.90 6.16 -13.71
N ILE A 84 -3.04 6.81 -12.93
CA ILE A 84 -2.11 6.14 -12.02
C ILE A 84 -2.88 5.37 -10.95
N HIS A 85 -3.91 5.97 -10.36
CA HIS A 85 -4.74 5.30 -9.37
C HIS A 85 -5.38 4.03 -9.96
N GLU A 86 -6.03 4.12 -11.12
CA GLU A 86 -6.66 2.95 -11.74
C GLU A 86 -5.63 1.88 -12.17
N LEU A 87 -4.48 2.29 -12.71
CA LEU A 87 -3.38 1.38 -13.03
C LEU A 87 -2.96 0.58 -11.78
N LEU A 88 -2.73 1.26 -10.66
CA LEU A 88 -2.28 0.62 -9.43
C LEU A 88 -3.36 -0.30 -8.84
N ARG A 89 -4.64 0.11 -8.85
CA ARG A 89 -5.77 -0.75 -8.47
C ARG A 89 -5.79 -2.07 -9.23
N GLN A 90 -5.56 -2.01 -10.55
CA GLN A 90 -5.63 -3.17 -11.44
C GLN A 90 -4.39 -4.05 -11.40
N ARG A 91 -3.21 -3.46 -11.16
CA ARG A 91 -1.92 -4.12 -11.43
C ARG A 91 -1.10 -4.46 -10.20
N LEU A 92 -1.36 -3.84 -9.04
CA LEU A 92 -0.70 -4.24 -7.80
C LEU A 92 -1.10 -5.68 -7.43
N PRO A 93 -0.16 -6.48 -6.89
CA PRO A 93 -0.48 -7.81 -6.41
C PRO A 93 -1.42 -7.72 -5.21
N THR A 94 -2.31 -8.70 -5.00
CA THR A 94 -3.25 -8.70 -3.87
C THR A 94 -2.56 -8.85 -2.51
N SER A 95 -1.33 -9.37 -2.50
CA SER A 95 -0.45 -9.42 -1.33
C SER A 95 0.98 -9.06 -1.69
N PHE A 96 1.72 -8.54 -0.72
CA PHE A 96 3.14 -8.21 -0.82
C PHE A 96 3.84 -8.64 0.47
N ARG A 97 4.83 -9.53 0.35
CA ARG A 97 5.59 -10.11 1.48
C ARG A 97 4.70 -10.70 2.59
N GLY A 98 3.57 -11.30 2.19
CA GLY A 98 2.61 -11.94 3.10
C GLY A 98 1.52 -11.00 3.64
N TYR A 99 1.58 -9.70 3.37
CA TYR A 99 0.56 -8.73 3.80
C TYR A 99 -0.36 -8.33 2.64
N PRO A 100 -1.68 -8.13 2.85
CA PRO A 100 -2.55 -7.58 1.83
C PRO A 100 -2.08 -6.20 1.34
N THR A 101 -2.29 -5.91 0.06
CA THR A 101 -2.17 -4.54 -0.47
C THR A 101 -3.53 -3.84 -0.56
N ASN A 102 -4.61 -4.58 -0.28
CA ASN A 102 -5.97 -4.10 -0.27
C ASN A 102 -6.37 -3.68 1.15
N PHE A 103 -6.83 -2.45 1.28
CA PHE A 103 -7.31 -1.87 2.54
C PHE A 103 -8.84 -1.83 2.55
N SER A 104 -9.46 -1.82 3.72
CA SER A 104 -10.88 -1.48 3.86
C SER A 104 -11.15 -0.05 3.41
N THR A 105 -12.42 0.31 3.20
CA THR A 105 -12.81 1.72 3.15
C THR A 105 -12.52 2.39 4.50
N PRO A 106 -12.22 3.71 4.54
CA PRO A 106 -12.08 4.44 5.79
C PRO A 106 -13.32 4.30 6.66
N ASP A 107 -13.14 3.92 7.93
CA ASP A 107 -14.24 3.83 8.89
C ASP A 107 -14.67 5.24 9.34
N PRO A 108 -15.90 5.70 9.03
CA PRO A 108 -16.36 7.03 9.41
C PRO A 108 -16.61 7.19 10.91
N THR A 109 -16.70 6.08 11.66
CA THR A 109 -16.92 6.07 13.11
C THR A 109 -15.63 5.94 13.92
N ASP A 110 -14.51 5.63 13.25
CA ASP A 110 -13.20 5.45 13.86
C ASP A 110 -12.12 6.24 13.11
N ASN A 111 -12.29 7.56 13.01
CA ASN A 111 -11.29 8.49 12.45
C ASN A 111 -10.73 8.11 11.06
N GLY A 112 -11.50 7.40 10.24
CA GLY A 112 -11.06 6.93 8.93
C GLY A 112 -10.11 5.75 8.96
N VAL A 113 -10.08 4.97 10.06
CA VAL A 113 -9.27 3.75 10.17
C VAL A 113 -9.49 2.84 8.97
N GLN A 114 -8.38 2.33 8.44
CA GLN A 114 -8.35 1.35 7.37
C GLN A 114 -7.57 0.12 7.81
N LEU A 115 -8.14 -1.06 7.54
CA LEU A 115 -7.60 -2.37 7.90
C LEU A 115 -7.10 -3.10 6.65
N LEU A 116 -6.13 -3.99 6.82
CA LEU A 116 -5.70 -4.90 5.74
C LEU A 116 -6.76 -5.98 5.51
N VAL A 117 -7.21 -6.13 4.26
CA VAL A 117 -8.28 -7.06 3.88
C VAL A 117 -7.78 -7.95 2.74
N TYR A 118 -7.77 -9.25 2.98
CA TYR A 118 -7.42 -10.24 1.96
C TYR A 118 -8.50 -10.29 0.88
N VAL A 119 -8.05 -10.24 -0.37
CA VAL A 119 -8.89 -10.43 -1.56
C VAL A 119 -8.24 -11.46 -2.48
N ALA A 120 -9.05 -12.33 -3.08
CA ALA A 120 -8.55 -13.38 -3.97
C ALA A 120 -8.00 -12.83 -5.29
N SER A 121 -8.54 -11.70 -5.75
CA SER A 121 -8.17 -11.03 -7.00
C SER A 121 -8.38 -9.52 -6.87
N GLY A 122 -7.70 -8.75 -7.71
CA GLY A 122 -7.94 -7.31 -7.86
C GLY A 122 -9.30 -6.97 -8.51
N PRO A 123 -9.62 -5.67 -8.63
CA PRO A 123 -8.79 -4.54 -8.26
C PRO A 123 -8.65 -4.37 -6.74
N VAL A 124 -7.47 -3.91 -6.29
CA VAL A 124 -7.19 -3.66 -4.87
C VAL A 124 -7.51 -2.21 -4.48
N ASN A 125 -8.03 -2.00 -3.28
CA ASN A 125 -8.10 -0.69 -2.65
C ASN A 125 -6.76 -0.35 -1.98
N HIS A 126 -5.77 0.06 -2.78
CA HIS A 126 -4.43 0.37 -2.30
C HIS A 126 -4.35 1.69 -1.53
N ARG A 127 -3.34 1.84 -0.67
CA ARG A 127 -2.96 3.13 -0.05
C ARG A 127 -1.70 3.74 -0.68
N VAL A 128 -1.61 3.66 -2.00
CA VAL A 128 -0.78 4.59 -2.78
C VAL A 128 -1.60 5.84 -3.09
N THR A 129 -1.21 6.98 -2.51
CA THR A 129 -1.96 8.26 -2.57
C THR A 129 -1.17 9.35 -3.24
#